data_AF-A0A7X0GAX2-F1
#
_entry.id   AF-A0A7X0GAX2-F1
#
_cell.length_a   1.000
_cell.length_b   1.000
_cell.length_c   1.000
_cell.angle_alpha   90.00
_cell.angle_beta   90.00
_cell.angle_gamma   90.00
#
_symmetry.space_group_name_H-M   'P 1'
#
loop_
_entity.id
_entity.type
_entity.pdbx_description
1 polymer ?
#
loop_
_entity_poly.entity_id
_entity_poly.type
_entity_poly.pdbx_seq_one_letter_code
_entity_poly.pdbx_strand_id
1 'polypeptide(L)'
;MFGINGPEFLILLIIGVIVIGPSRLPEYTRKLANLVKELRRMASGAREQIKEEVGIDIDEVDWKKYDPRQYDPRRIIKEALLDDDPKPVSAGAPVAAVAEDAAPKAPERVVERLSVGEEAPFDSEAT
;
A
#
# COMPACT_ATOMS: atom_id res chain seq x y z
N MET A 1 -4.65 -24.68 -10.26
CA MET A 1 -4.82 -26.13 -10.26
C MET A 1 -5.77 -26.56 -9.15
N PHE A 2 -7.08 -26.31 -9.32
CA PHE A 2 -8.14 -26.98 -8.57
C PHE A 2 -9.28 -27.16 -9.58
N GLY A 3 -9.30 -28.32 -10.23
CA GLY A 3 -10.29 -28.68 -11.25
C GLY A 3 -11.61 -29.15 -10.63
N ILE A 4 -12.18 -28.32 -9.76
CA ILE A 4 -13.43 -28.62 -9.06
C ILE A 4 -14.55 -27.90 -9.80
N ASN A 5 -15.47 -28.64 -10.42
CA ASN A 5 -16.66 -28.05 -11.02
C ASN A 5 -17.77 -27.95 -9.95
N GLY A 6 -18.88 -27.28 -10.31
CA GLY A 6 -20.02 -27.09 -9.41
C GLY A 6 -20.52 -28.38 -8.73
N PRO A 7 -20.70 -29.49 -9.46
CA PRO A 7 -21.12 -30.78 -8.87
C PRO A 7 -20.11 -31.35 -7.86
N GLU A 8 -18.81 -31.33 -8.15
CA GLU A 8 -17.78 -31.84 -7.25
C GLU A 8 -17.69 -31.00 -5.98
N PHE A 9 -17.91 -29.68 -6.07
CA PHE A 9 -18.02 -28.82 -4.90
C PHE A 9 -19.22 -29.20 -4.01
N LEU A 10 -20.38 -29.52 -4.61
CA LEU A 10 -21.56 -29.95 -3.87
C LEU A 10 -21.32 -31.28 -3.14
N ILE A 11 -20.64 -32.23 -3.78
CA ILE A 11 -20.25 -33.50 -3.15
C ILE A 11 -19.33 -33.24 -1.95
N LEU A 12 -18.33 -32.36 -2.11
CA LEU A 12 -17.44 -31.98 -1.02
C LEU A 12 -18.20 -31.37 0.16
N LEU A 13 -19.20 -30.51 -0.12
CA LEU A 13 -20.04 -29.89 0.90
C LEU A 13 -20.82 -30.97 1.67
N ILE A 14 -21.44 -31.93 0.97
CA ILE A 14 -22.17 -33.04 1.59
C ILE A 14 -21.22 -33.86 2.49
N ILE A 15 -20.03 -34.19 1.99
CA ILE A 15 -19.02 -34.92 2.78
C ILE A 15 -18.64 -34.11 4.02
N GLY A 16 -18.38 -32.81 3.88
CA GLY A 16 -18.05 -31.93 5.00
C GLY A 16 -19.14 -31.89 6.07
N VAL A 17 -20.41 -31.80 5.65
CA VAL A 17 -21.57 -31.84 6.55
C VAL A 17 -21.65 -33.17 7.31
N ILE A 18 -21.38 -34.28 6.64
CA ILE A 18 -21.40 -35.61 7.27
C ILE A 18 -20.25 -35.75 8.28
N VAL A 19 -19.04 -35.34 7.91
CA VAL A 19 -17.83 -35.44 8.76
C VAL A 19 -17.96 -34.58 10.02
N ILE A 20 -18.42 -33.33 9.87
CA ILE A 20 -18.63 -32.40 10.99
C ILE A 20 -19.88 -32.78 11.79
N GLY A 21 -20.89 -33.33 11.11
CA GLY A 21 -22.22 -33.60 11.60
C GLY A 21 -23.19 -32.44 11.30
N PRO A 22 -24.38 -32.71 10.72
CA PRO A 22 -25.34 -31.67 10.35
C PRO A 22 -25.89 -30.90 11.54
N SER A 23 -25.86 -31.48 12.74
CA SER A 23 -26.28 -30.83 13.99
C SER A 23 -25.26 -29.83 14.53
N ARG A 24 -23.95 -30.04 14.27
CA ARG A 24 -22.87 -29.21 14.81
C ARG A 24 -22.51 -28.03 13.90
N LEU A 25 -22.65 -28.20 12.59
CA LEU A 25 -22.41 -27.16 11.59
C LEU A 25 -23.12 -25.83 11.91
N PRO A 26 -24.45 -25.78 12.20
CA PRO A 26 -25.15 -24.53 12.50
C PRO A 26 -24.63 -23.83 13.77
N GLU A 27 -24.14 -24.59 14.75
CA GLU A 27 -23.53 -24.01 15.96
C GLU A 27 -22.23 -23.27 15.62
N TYR A 28 -21.36 -23.89 14.82
CA TYR A 28 -20.10 -23.27 14.39
C TYR A 28 -20.32 -22.10 13.43
N THR A 29 -21.28 -22.19 12.51
CA THR A 29 -21.59 -21.06 11.60
C THR A 29 -22.15 -19.87 12.35
N ARG A 30 -22.93 -20.08 13.43
CA ARG A 30 -23.38 -18.98 14.30
C ARG A 30 -22.20 -18.25 14.95
N LYS A 31 -21.21 -19.00 15.46
CA LYS A 31 -19.98 -18.42 16.04
C LYS A 31 -19.21 -17.61 14.99
N LEU A 32 -19.00 -18.17 13.80
CA LEU A 32 -18.36 -17.46 12.69
C LEU A 32 -19.15 -16.22 12.26
N ALA A 33 -20.47 -16.31 12.15
CA ALA A 33 -21.32 -15.19 11.77
C ALA A 33 -21.26 -14.06 12.81
N ASN A 34 -21.22 -14.38 14.09
CA ASN A 34 -21.05 -13.39 15.15
C ASN A 34 -19.68 -12.72 15.06
N LEU A 35 -18.60 -13.49 14.85
CA LEU A 35 -17.27 -12.96 14.65
C LEU A 35 -17.21 -11.99 13.45
N VAL A 36 -17.81 -12.38 12.32
CA VAL A 36 -17.87 -11.52 11.12
C VAL A 36 -18.67 -10.25 11.38
N LYS A 37 -19.77 -10.32 12.14
CA LYS A 37 -20.56 -9.14 12.52
C LYS A 37 -19.78 -8.20 13.43
N GLU A 38 -19.06 -8.74 14.40
CA GLU A 38 -18.20 -7.96 15.30
C GLU A 38 -17.08 -7.28 14.51
N LEU A 39 -16.38 -8.03 13.65
CA LEU A 39 -15.35 -7.51 12.77
C LEU A 39 -15.91 -6.39 11.87
N ARG A 40 -17.09 -6.59 11.27
CA ARG A 40 -17.75 -5.58 10.46
C ARG A 40 -18.08 -4.33 11.28
N ARG A 41 -18.61 -4.49 12.51
CA ARG A 41 -18.93 -3.35 13.39
C ARG A 41 -17.66 -2.58 13.77
N MET A 42 -16.58 -3.28 14.08
CA MET A 42 -15.28 -2.67 14.39
C MET A 42 -14.72 -1.94 13.17
N ALA A 43 -14.74 -2.56 11.99
CA ALA A 43 -14.27 -1.93 10.75
C ALA A 43 -15.10 -0.69 10.40
N SER A 44 -16.42 -0.74 10.57
CA SER A 44 -17.30 0.43 10.37
C SER A 44 -17.00 1.55 11.37
N GLY A 45 -16.77 1.23 12.65
CA GLY A 45 -16.43 2.23 13.66
C GLY A 45 -15.05 2.86 13.45
N ALA A 46 -14.04 2.07 13.07
CA ALA A 46 -12.72 2.58 12.71
C ALA A 46 -12.78 3.47 11.46
N ARG A 47 -13.61 3.09 10.49
CA ARG A 47 -13.85 3.86 9.28
C ARG A 47 -14.52 5.21 9.56
N GLU A 48 -15.47 5.26 10.49
CA GLU A 48 -16.09 6.51 10.92
C GLU A 48 -15.08 7.43 11.63
N GLN A 49 -14.25 6.89 12.53
CA GLN A 49 -13.21 7.65 13.23
C GLN A 49 -12.19 8.27 12.25
N ILE A 50 -11.71 7.49 11.28
CA ILE A 50 -10.80 8.00 10.25
C ILE A 50 -11.49 9.07 9.39
N LYS A 51 -12.78 8.91 9.09
CA LYS A 51 -13.57 9.90 8.37
C LYS A 51 -13.68 11.21 9.16
N GLU A 52 -13.95 11.14 10.45
CA GLU A 52 -14.08 12.31 11.35
C GLU A 52 -12.74 13.05 11.52
N GLU A 53 -11.63 12.32 11.68
CA GLU A 53 -10.31 12.92 11.96
C GLU A 53 -9.59 13.42 10.70
N VAL A 54 -9.71 12.70 9.59
CA VAL A 54 -8.95 12.98 8.36
C VAL A 54 -9.81 13.74 7.34
N GLY A 55 -11.14 13.74 7.49
CA GLY A 55 -12.07 14.37 6.55
C GLY A 55 -12.09 13.73 5.16
N ILE A 56 -11.40 12.60 4.99
CA ILE A 56 -11.33 11.85 3.74
C ILE A 56 -12.36 10.72 3.81
N ASP A 57 -13.34 10.73 2.91
CA ASP A 57 -14.22 9.59 2.72
C ASP A 57 -13.41 8.41 2.16
N ILE A 58 -13.18 7.38 2.97
CA ILE A 58 -12.46 6.16 2.52
C ILE A 58 -13.21 5.46 1.37
N ASP A 59 -14.51 5.74 1.18
CA ASP A 59 -15.27 5.31 -0.01
C ASP A 59 -14.89 6.07 -1.29
N GLU A 60 -14.46 7.33 -1.17
CA GLU A 60 -14.00 8.17 -2.28
C GLU A 60 -12.48 8.08 -2.50
N VAL A 61 -11.75 7.42 -1.59
CA VAL A 61 -10.41 6.92 -1.87
C VAL A 61 -10.56 5.84 -2.92
N ASP A 62 -10.57 6.28 -4.17
CA ASP A 62 -10.59 5.48 -5.37
C ASP A 62 -9.30 4.65 -5.37
N TRP A 63 -9.35 3.47 -4.74
CA TRP A 63 -8.24 2.50 -4.66
C TRP A 63 -7.70 2.13 -6.05
N LYS A 64 -8.50 2.40 -7.09
CA LYS A 64 -8.15 2.30 -8.51
C LYS A 64 -7.15 3.37 -8.98
N LYS A 65 -7.10 4.54 -8.35
CA LYS A 65 -6.08 5.59 -8.60
C LYS A 65 -4.73 5.28 -7.96
N TYR A 66 -4.69 4.40 -6.97
CA TYR A 66 -3.46 3.91 -6.35
C TYR A 66 -2.99 2.55 -6.90
N ASP A 67 -3.59 2.04 -7.99
CA ASP A 67 -3.05 0.88 -8.71
C ASP A 67 -1.72 1.29 -9.38
N PRO A 68 -0.55 0.78 -8.91
CA PRO A 68 0.77 1.17 -9.42
C PRO A 68 0.98 0.85 -10.91
N ARG A 69 0.07 0.07 -11.50
CA ARG A 69 0.09 -0.31 -12.92
C ARG A 69 -0.56 0.74 -13.82
N GLN A 70 -1.27 1.72 -13.27
CA GLN A 70 -1.90 2.82 -14.01
C GLN A 70 -1.16 4.16 -13.89
N TYR A 71 -0.03 4.20 -13.19
CA TYR A 71 0.95 5.31 -13.31
C TYR A 71 1.69 5.17 -14.64
N ASP A 72 0.97 5.32 -15.74
CA ASP A 72 1.48 5.10 -17.10
C ASP A 72 2.30 6.33 -17.51
N PRO A 73 3.65 6.24 -17.53
CA PRO A 73 4.54 7.40 -17.69
C PRO A 73 4.33 8.13 -19.02
N ARG A 74 3.68 7.46 -19.99
CA ARG A 74 3.32 8.02 -21.30
C ARG A 74 2.30 9.16 -21.20
N ARG A 75 1.45 9.18 -20.17
CA ARG A 75 0.46 10.25 -19.98
C ARG A 75 1.12 11.55 -19.52
N ILE A 76 2.07 11.45 -18.59
CA ILE A 76 2.91 12.57 -18.11
C ILE A 76 3.71 13.19 -19.27
N ILE A 77 4.28 12.35 -20.15
CA ILE A 77 5.02 12.83 -21.33
C ILE A 77 4.07 13.47 -22.36
N LYS A 78 2.87 12.93 -22.55
CA LYS A 78 1.89 13.54 -23.47
C LYS A 78 1.37 14.88 -22.96
N GLU A 79 1.16 15.05 -21.67
CA GLU A 79 0.83 16.36 -21.08
C GLU A 79 1.99 17.34 -21.27
N ALA A 80 3.25 16.91 -21.06
CA ALA A 80 4.42 17.74 -21.33
C ALA A 80 4.64 18.04 -22.84
N LEU A 81 4.02 17.29 -23.75
CA LEU A 81 4.18 17.44 -25.20
C LEU A 81 2.97 18.10 -25.89
N LEU A 82 1.78 18.07 -25.28
CA LEU A 82 0.58 18.73 -25.78
C LEU A 82 0.48 20.20 -25.33
N ASP A 83 1.14 20.58 -24.23
CA ASP A 83 1.09 21.95 -23.69
C ASP A 83 2.19 22.89 -24.22
N ASP A 84 2.86 22.58 -25.34
CA ASP A 84 3.94 23.42 -25.86
C ASP A 84 3.75 23.83 -27.34
N ASP A 85 3.16 25.02 -27.51
CA ASP A 85 3.47 25.98 -28.58
C ASP A 85 3.93 27.27 -27.87
N PRO A 86 4.89 28.04 -28.41
CA PRO A 86 6.26 28.05 -27.94
C PRO A 86 6.56 29.37 -27.24
N LYS A 87 7.23 29.34 -26.09
CA LYS A 87 7.80 30.56 -25.51
C LYS A 87 9.25 30.71 -25.99
N PRO A 88 9.57 31.68 -26.86
CA PRO A 88 10.94 31.86 -27.29
C PRO A 88 11.75 32.56 -26.18
N VAL A 89 12.98 32.05 -26.03
CA VAL A 89 14.20 32.67 -25.48
C VAL A 89 14.26 33.00 -23.98
N SER A 90 15.22 32.35 -23.30
CA SER A 90 16.44 33.09 -22.94
C SER A 90 17.68 32.18 -23.01
N ALA A 91 18.37 32.24 -24.14
CA ALA A 91 19.80 32.06 -24.21
C ALA A 91 20.42 33.38 -23.75
N GLY A 92 20.74 33.49 -22.46
CA GLY A 92 21.33 34.70 -21.90
C GLY A 92 21.02 34.89 -20.41
N ALA A 93 21.67 34.10 -19.55
CA ALA A 93 21.82 34.43 -18.14
C ALA A 93 23.28 34.86 -17.89
N PRO A 94 23.52 35.92 -17.10
CA PRO A 94 24.74 36.71 -17.17
C PRO A 94 25.95 36.00 -16.57
N VAL A 95 27.10 36.19 -17.21
CA VAL A 95 28.41 35.97 -16.60
C VAL A 95 28.61 37.01 -15.51
N ALA A 96 28.53 36.59 -14.24
CA ALA A 96 29.05 37.34 -13.11
C ALA A 96 29.52 36.35 -12.03
N ALA A 97 30.81 36.05 -12.08
CA ALA A 97 31.53 35.62 -10.89
C ALA A 97 31.61 36.84 -9.96
N VAL A 98 31.03 36.77 -8.74
CA VAL A 98 31.74 36.81 -7.45
C VAL A 98 30.79 36.40 -6.30
N ALA A 99 31.37 35.74 -5.30
CA ALA A 99 30.99 35.67 -3.89
C ALA A 99 30.03 34.55 -3.41
N GLU A 100 30.65 33.65 -2.64
CA GLU A 100 30.12 32.79 -1.57
C GLU A 100 28.83 33.29 -0.91
N ASP A 101 27.82 32.42 -0.78
CA ASP A 101 27.44 31.84 0.52
C ASP A 101 26.26 30.86 0.39
N ALA A 102 26.33 29.77 1.14
CA ALA A 102 25.25 28.86 1.56
C ALA A 102 24.33 28.21 0.50
N ALA A 103 24.81 27.14 -0.15
CA ALA A 103 23.94 26.02 -0.55
C ALA A 103 23.81 25.03 0.63
N PRO A 104 22.62 24.49 0.95
CA PRO A 104 22.47 23.54 2.04
C PRO A 104 23.19 22.25 1.69
N LYS A 105 24.24 21.91 2.44
CA LYS A 105 24.98 20.66 2.29
C LYS A 105 24.06 19.50 2.71
N ALA A 106 23.83 18.56 1.80
CA ALA A 106 23.23 17.28 2.14
C ALA A 106 24.10 16.57 3.19
N PRO A 107 23.51 15.87 4.17
CA PRO A 107 24.28 15.20 5.22
C PRO A 107 25.20 14.15 4.59
N GLU A 108 26.49 14.32 4.80
CA GLU A 108 27.53 13.40 4.34
C GLU A 108 27.38 12.09 5.12
N ARG A 109 27.00 11.01 4.43
CA ARG A 109 26.81 9.69 5.04
C ARG A 109 28.18 9.12 5.40
N VAL A 110 28.58 9.28 6.66
CA VAL A 110 29.80 8.68 7.21
C VAL A 110 29.62 7.17 7.25
N VAL A 111 30.29 6.45 6.35
CA VAL A 111 30.37 4.99 6.39
C VAL A 111 31.59 4.63 7.22
N GLU A 112 31.40 4.47 8.52
CA GLU A 112 32.44 4.01 9.43
C GLU A 112 32.70 2.51 9.15
N ARG A 113 33.91 2.19 8.68
CA ARG A 113 34.30 0.80 8.43
C ARG A 113 34.86 0.23 9.72
N LEU A 114 34.30 -0.90 10.15
CA LEU A 114 34.75 -1.63 11.33
C LEU A 114 36.22 -2.09 11.16
N SER A 115 36.95 -2.06 12.26
CA SER A 115 38.33 -2.55 12.35
C SER A 115 38.38 -4.07 12.11
N VAL A 116 39.51 -4.60 11.65
CA VAL A 116 39.68 -6.05 11.46
C VAL A 116 39.58 -6.75 12.82
N GLY A 117 38.51 -7.53 13.02
CA GLY A 117 38.23 -8.26 14.26
C GLY A 117 37.14 -7.65 15.15
N GLU A 118 36.51 -6.56 14.72
CA GLU A 118 35.40 -5.91 15.44
C GLU A 118 34.05 -6.48 14.97
N GLU A 119 33.24 -6.96 15.90
CA GLU A 119 31.91 -7.49 15.59
C GLU A 119 30.91 -6.36 15.40
N ALA A 120 30.04 -6.49 14.40
CA ALA A 120 29.00 -5.52 14.14
C ALA A 120 28.00 -5.49 15.30
N PRO A 121 27.55 -4.30 15.76
CA PRO A 121 26.55 -4.20 16.79
C PRO A 121 25.26 -4.87 16.33
N PHE A 122 24.76 -5.82 17.13
CA PHE A 122 23.51 -6.53 16.87
C PHE A 122 22.42 -6.05 17.83
N ASP A 123 21.19 -5.91 17.32
CA ASP A 123 20.02 -5.55 18.11
C ASP A 123 19.40 -6.80 18.72
N SER A 124 19.47 -6.91 20.04
CA SER A 124 18.94 -8.05 20.80
C SER A 124 17.42 -8.00 21.00
N GLU A 125 16.75 -6.90 20.64
CA GLU A 125 15.30 -6.71 20.83
C GLU A 125 14.48 -7.07 19.58
N ALA A 126 15.13 -7.49 18.48
CA ALA A 126 14.44 -7.96 17.28
C ALA A 126 13.88 -9.38 17.49
N THR A 127 12.62 -9.48 17.93
CA THR A 127 11.83 -10.74 17.98
C THR A 127 10.50 -10.57 17.27
#